data_AF-A0A1R0Y5P8-F1
#
_entry.id   AF-A0A1R0Y5P8-F1
#
_cell.length_a   1.000
_cell.length_b   1.000
_cell.length_c   1.000
_cell.angle_alpha   90.00
_cell.angle_beta   90.00
_cell.angle_gamma   90.00
#
_symmetry.space_group_name_H-M   'P 1'
#
loop_
_entity.id
_entity.type
_entity.pdbx_description
1 polymer ?
#
loop_
_entity_poly.entity_id
_entity_poly.type
_entity_poly.pdbx_seq_one_letter_code
_entity_poly.pdbx_strand_id
1 'polypeptide(L)'
;MQIYKEKVNLLREAMKDNKAKLYAIMDHPLASQEEYYRDLYLKMLCLVAHYSDGMNDSQLFLLQRIILGVTKDTSMQEYIRRATEADKDFLEDFIEGFRTEELKFAFAVDSLVLSAIGNRDTAGQLQFIAELSEQLQISAAEIKYLALLSQSIIEQNHDKYTAADELRPAGISAGMFYYYTKAYVQVFITAGNDSFTMIYQERTPYNFEQQKGNYLSPKSMLMRKNHIHLENMIINTADFQLMFEGCEQVELINCEFIGSDNSITFKCCKEILLEKCFFHNFKTKALVVEDITIIKVISCDFDKCMSINNITWFNWQSLGSVFFSNKPSNIQNLFIDTCTFKDCGGKNTQDGYYASEIISNCTAIVNNSKFINCWNYNKNDERDPVNSQRTLFTSNSQNQNNEFIGSANFS
;
A
#
# COMPACT_ATOMS: atom_id res chain seq x y z
N MET A 1 7.22 10.16 52.66
CA MET A 1 6.07 9.49 52.00
C MET A 1 5.38 10.42 51.00
N GLN A 2 5.03 11.66 51.37
CA GLN A 2 4.47 12.70 50.46
C GLN A 2 5.38 12.98 49.23
N ILE A 3 6.67 13.23 49.46
CA ILE A 3 7.68 13.49 48.40
C ILE A 3 7.82 12.32 47.42
N TYR A 4 7.66 11.09 47.90
CA TYR A 4 7.76 9.90 47.05
C TYR A 4 6.51 9.77 46.15
N LYS A 5 5.33 10.10 46.69
CA LYS A 5 4.07 10.13 45.94
C LYS A 5 4.08 11.22 44.87
N GLU A 6 4.64 12.40 45.17
CA GLU A 6 4.82 13.49 44.20
C GLU A 6 5.77 13.09 43.06
N LYS A 7 6.92 12.48 43.36
CA LYS A 7 7.84 11.98 42.33
C LYS A 7 7.23 10.90 41.44
N VAL A 8 6.50 9.96 42.03
CA VAL A 8 5.78 8.92 41.26
C VAL A 8 4.69 9.55 40.37
N ASN A 9 3.97 10.56 40.86
CA ASN A 9 2.97 11.28 40.05
C ASN A 9 3.62 12.03 38.87
N LEU A 10 4.76 12.69 39.07
CA LEU A 10 5.51 13.33 37.98
C LEU A 10 5.95 12.33 36.92
N LEU A 11 6.43 11.15 37.32
CA LEU A 11 6.77 10.08 36.38
C LEU A 11 5.53 9.56 35.63
N ARG A 12 4.39 9.42 36.29
CA ARG A 12 3.14 9.00 35.64
C ARG A 12 2.62 10.02 34.64
N GLU A 13 2.72 11.31 34.92
CA GLU A 13 2.36 12.38 33.97
C GLU A 13 3.33 12.37 32.78
N ALA A 14 4.64 12.25 33.00
CA ALA A 14 5.62 12.12 31.93
C ALA A 14 5.37 10.86 31.05
N MET A 15 4.92 9.76 31.64
CA MET A 15 4.54 8.55 30.89
C MET A 15 3.27 8.77 30.05
N LYS A 16 2.28 9.53 30.53
CA LYS A 16 1.08 9.88 29.75
C LYS A 16 1.44 10.75 28.53
N ASP A 17 2.28 11.77 28.73
CA ASP A 17 2.74 12.64 27.65
C ASP A 17 3.55 11.87 26.60
N ASN A 18 4.45 10.98 27.04
CA ASN A 18 5.19 10.11 26.13
C ASN A 18 4.27 9.13 25.40
N LYS A 19 3.23 8.60 26.07
CA LYS A 19 2.24 7.73 25.44
C LYS A 19 1.51 8.46 24.31
N ALA A 20 1.10 9.71 24.51
CA ALA A 20 0.40 10.47 23.47
C ALA A 20 1.29 10.71 22.24
N LYS A 21 2.59 10.99 22.45
CA LYS A 21 3.58 11.15 21.38
C LYS A 21 3.83 9.85 20.61
N LEU A 22 3.97 8.72 21.32
CA LEU A 22 4.21 7.42 20.70
C LEU A 22 3.04 6.95 19.83
N TYR A 23 1.82 7.36 20.19
CA TYR A 23 0.59 6.96 19.50
C TYR A 23 -0.10 8.14 18.80
N ALA A 24 0.63 9.17 18.40
CA ALA A 24 0.08 10.30 17.66
C ALA A 24 -0.68 9.83 16.40
N ILE A 25 -1.78 10.47 16.06
CA ILE A 25 -2.58 10.13 14.88
C ILE A 25 -1.94 10.81 13.67
N MET A 26 -1.00 10.09 13.07
CA MET A 26 -0.27 10.54 11.87
C MET A 26 -1.17 10.49 10.64
N ASP A 27 -0.82 11.28 9.61
CA ASP A 27 -1.48 11.30 8.30
C ASP A 27 -2.95 11.79 8.33
N HIS A 28 -3.35 12.45 9.41
CA HIS A 28 -4.67 13.05 9.52
C HIS A 28 -4.83 14.18 8.47
N PRO A 29 -5.95 14.26 7.71
CA PRO A 29 -6.11 15.22 6.61
C PRO A 29 -6.01 16.69 7.04
N LEU A 30 -6.31 16.98 8.31
CA LEU A 30 -6.12 18.31 8.91
C LEU A 30 -4.66 18.80 8.88
N ALA A 31 -3.66 17.91 8.85
CA ALA A 31 -2.25 18.29 8.89
C ALA A 31 -1.84 19.19 7.70
N SER A 32 -2.46 19.01 6.53
CA SER A 32 -2.18 19.78 5.31
C SER A 32 -2.88 21.14 5.23
N GLN A 33 -3.77 21.45 6.18
CA GLN A 33 -4.53 22.70 6.18
C GLN A 33 -3.72 23.90 6.67
N GLU A 34 -4.19 25.10 6.38
CA GLU A 34 -3.62 26.31 6.96
C GLU A 34 -3.85 26.35 8.48
N GLU A 35 -2.97 27.05 9.19
CA GLU A 35 -2.98 27.12 10.66
C GLU A 35 -4.33 27.59 11.22
N TYR A 36 -4.94 28.58 10.58
CA TYR A 36 -6.26 29.10 10.97
C TYR A 36 -7.35 28.01 10.96
N TYR A 37 -7.46 27.23 9.88
CA TYR A 37 -8.45 26.15 9.78
C TYR A 37 -8.13 25.00 10.75
N ARG A 38 -6.85 24.67 10.95
CA ARG A 38 -6.45 23.70 11.98
C ARG A 38 -6.91 24.15 13.37
N ASP A 39 -6.73 25.41 13.70
CA ASP A 39 -7.12 25.97 14.98
C ASP A 39 -8.63 25.97 15.19
N LEU A 40 -9.41 26.34 14.16
CA LEU A 40 -10.87 26.27 14.20
C LEU A 40 -11.35 24.84 14.48
N TYR A 41 -10.80 23.86 13.76
CA TYR A 41 -11.16 22.45 13.88
C TYR A 41 -10.87 21.90 15.29
N LEU A 42 -9.65 22.10 15.78
CA LEU A 42 -9.23 21.61 17.09
C LEU A 42 -10.01 22.28 18.22
N LYS A 43 -10.28 23.60 18.11
CA LYS A 43 -11.14 24.33 19.06
C LYS A 43 -12.56 23.76 19.08
N MET A 44 -13.14 23.44 17.93
CA MET A 44 -14.49 22.84 17.86
C MET A 44 -14.52 21.42 18.45
N LEU A 45 -13.50 20.60 18.20
CA LEU A 45 -13.41 19.27 18.84
C LEU A 45 -13.32 19.36 20.37
N CYS A 46 -12.58 20.35 20.90
CA CYS A 46 -12.55 20.60 22.33
C CYS A 46 -13.94 21.00 22.89
N LEU A 47 -14.74 21.79 22.15
CA LEU A 47 -16.11 22.12 22.55
C LEU A 47 -17.01 20.89 22.61
N VAL A 48 -16.97 20.04 21.57
CA VAL A 48 -17.72 18.78 21.55
C VAL A 48 -17.39 17.93 22.77
N ALA A 49 -16.10 17.78 23.09
CA ALA A 49 -15.65 17.00 24.23
C ALA A 49 -16.06 17.60 25.58
N HIS A 50 -16.18 18.93 25.67
CA HIS A 50 -16.50 19.63 26.91
C HIS A 50 -18.01 19.75 27.19
N TYR A 51 -18.86 19.58 26.17
CA TYR A 51 -20.29 19.95 26.19
C TYR A 51 -21.10 19.38 27.36
N SER A 52 -20.93 18.10 27.74
CA SER A 52 -21.86 17.44 28.67
C SER A 52 -21.46 17.43 30.14
N ASP A 53 -20.19 17.58 30.52
CA ASP A 53 -19.73 17.75 31.93
C ASP A 53 -18.18 17.87 32.02
N GLY A 54 -17.56 18.44 30.99
CA GLY A 54 -16.11 18.47 30.83
C GLY A 54 -15.50 17.14 30.38
N MET A 55 -14.23 17.21 29.95
CA MET A 55 -13.53 16.08 29.31
C MET A 55 -12.96 15.10 30.34
N ASN A 56 -13.04 13.81 30.03
CA ASN A 56 -12.32 12.77 30.80
C ASN A 56 -10.92 12.47 30.23
N ASP A 57 -10.14 11.69 30.98
CA ASP A 57 -8.76 11.31 30.60
C ASP A 57 -8.66 10.63 29.23
N SER A 58 -9.65 9.81 28.84
CA SER A 58 -9.66 9.13 27.53
C SER A 58 -9.87 10.13 26.39
N GLN A 59 -10.79 11.06 26.57
CA GLN A 59 -11.09 12.14 25.61
C GLN A 59 -9.90 13.10 25.47
N LEU A 60 -9.31 13.51 26.60
CA LEU A 60 -8.09 14.31 26.61
C LEU A 60 -6.95 13.60 25.89
N PHE A 61 -6.76 12.30 26.15
CA PHE A 61 -5.73 11.52 25.50
C PHE A 61 -5.93 11.42 23.98
N LEU A 62 -7.17 11.23 23.50
CA LEU A 62 -7.44 11.22 22.06
C LEU A 62 -7.17 12.58 21.42
N LEU A 63 -7.67 13.67 22.00
CA LEU A 63 -7.41 15.02 21.51
C LEU A 63 -5.90 15.32 21.45
N GLN A 64 -5.14 14.94 22.48
CA GLN A 64 -3.69 15.10 22.49
C GLN A 64 -3.01 14.35 21.34
N ARG A 65 -3.48 13.14 21.01
CA ARG A 65 -2.96 12.35 19.88
C ARG A 65 -3.24 13.00 18.52
N ILE A 66 -4.42 13.61 18.35
CA ILE A 66 -4.77 14.35 17.13
C ILE A 66 -3.91 15.61 17.02
N ILE A 67 -3.85 16.42 18.08
CA ILE A 67 -3.07 17.67 18.15
C ILE A 67 -1.59 17.40 17.82
N LEU A 68 -0.99 16.37 18.42
CA LEU A 68 0.42 16.01 18.15
C LEU A 68 0.65 15.48 16.73
N GLY A 69 -0.39 14.93 16.09
CA GLY A 69 -0.32 14.44 14.70
C GLY A 69 -0.42 15.56 13.66
N VAL A 70 -1.06 16.68 14.00
CA VAL A 70 -1.40 17.76 13.05
C VAL A 70 -0.72 19.10 13.36
N THR A 71 -0.21 19.28 14.58
CA THR A 71 0.50 20.48 15.03
C THR A 71 1.84 20.10 15.65
N LYS A 72 2.83 21.00 15.54
CA LYS A 72 4.17 20.78 16.13
C LYS A 72 4.40 21.56 17.42
N ASP A 73 3.66 22.63 17.66
CA ASP A 73 4.08 23.68 18.61
C ASP A 73 3.01 24.13 19.63
N THR A 74 1.73 23.77 19.46
CA THR A 74 0.65 24.26 20.34
C THR A 74 0.29 23.23 21.41
N SER A 75 0.21 23.68 22.67
CA SER A 75 -0.17 22.81 23.78
C SER A 75 -1.68 22.55 23.80
N MET A 76 -2.08 21.34 24.18
CA MET A 76 -3.49 20.98 24.34
C MET A 76 -4.24 21.92 25.30
N GLN A 77 -3.59 22.40 26.35
CA GLN A 77 -4.18 23.32 27.33
C GLN A 77 -4.62 24.64 26.70
N GLU A 78 -3.88 25.12 25.69
CA GLU A 78 -4.23 26.34 24.98
C GLU A 78 -5.49 26.17 24.12
N TYR A 79 -5.65 25.02 23.44
CA TYR A 79 -6.89 24.72 22.71
C TYR A 79 -8.11 24.61 23.62
N ILE A 80 -7.96 23.99 24.80
CA ILE A 80 -9.03 23.90 25.79
C ILE A 80 -9.42 25.30 26.29
N ARG A 81 -8.44 26.16 26.61
CA ARG A 81 -8.68 27.53 27.03
C ARG A 81 -9.42 28.32 25.95
N ARG A 82 -8.92 28.27 24.71
CA ARG A 82 -9.55 28.97 23.57
C ARG A 82 -10.97 28.45 23.27
N ALA A 83 -11.24 27.17 23.51
CA ALA A 83 -12.59 26.61 23.36
C ALA A 83 -13.58 27.23 24.35
N THR A 84 -13.17 27.56 25.58
CA THR A 84 -14.05 28.26 26.54
C THR A 84 -14.42 29.70 26.12
N GLU A 85 -13.66 30.26 25.17
CA GLU A 85 -13.86 31.58 24.57
C GLU A 85 -14.60 31.48 23.22
N ALA A 86 -15.25 30.36 22.93
CA ALA A 86 -16.05 30.22 21.72
C ALA A 86 -17.34 31.04 21.81
N ASP A 87 -17.62 31.78 20.75
CA ASP A 87 -18.80 32.61 20.59
C ASP A 87 -19.50 32.30 19.26
N LYS A 88 -20.47 33.15 18.90
CA LYS A 88 -21.27 32.99 17.68
C LYS A 88 -20.41 33.16 16.43
N ASP A 89 -19.50 34.12 16.42
CA ASP A 89 -18.65 34.42 15.25
C ASP A 89 -17.72 33.24 14.97
N PHE A 90 -17.16 32.62 16.03
CA PHE A 90 -16.39 31.38 15.90
C PHE A 90 -17.19 30.23 15.27
N LEU A 91 -18.46 30.07 15.64
CA LEU A 91 -19.31 29.02 15.07
C LEU A 91 -19.59 29.28 13.58
N GLU A 92 -19.83 30.54 13.21
CA GLU A 92 -20.05 30.94 11.81
C GLU A 92 -18.80 30.69 10.96
N ASP A 93 -17.62 31.12 11.44
CA ASP A 93 -16.32 30.86 10.82
C ASP A 93 -16.08 29.37 10.60
N PHE A 94 -16.36 28.54 11.62
CA PHE A 94 -16.22 27.09 11.52
C PHE A 94 -17.17 26.51 10.47
N ILE A 95 -18.46 26.88 10.49
CA ILE A 95 -19.42 26.34 9.53
C ILE A 95 -19.05 26.75 8.10
N GLU A 96 -18.67 28.00 7.88
CA GLU A 96 -18.25 28.49 6.56
C GLU A 96 -17.00 27.79 6.05
N GLY A 97 -16.00 27.61 6.93
CA GLY A 97 -14.72 26.98 6.57
C GLY A 97 -14.79 25.48 6.27
N PHE A 98 -15.80 24.76 6.78
CA PHE A 98 -15.84 23.29 6.67
C PHE A 98 -17.04 22.72 5.89
N ARG A 99 -18.10 23.50 5.61
CA ARG A 99 -19.34 22.99 4.99
C ARG A 99 -19.13 22.30 3.64
N THR A 100 -18.24 22.80 2.80
CA THR A 100 -17.98 22.26 1.45
C THR A 100 -16.76 21.35 1.39
N GLU A 101 -16.00 21.28 2.48
CA GLU A 101 -14.74 20.54 2.52
C GLU A 101 -14.98 19.07 2.86
N GLU A 102 -14.15 18.21 2.28
CA GLU A 102 -14.07 16.80 2.65
C GLU A 102 -13.77 16.61 4.15
N LEU A 103 -13.09 17.59 4.77
CA LEU A 103 -12.76 17.60 6.20
C LEU A 103 -13.96 17.56 7.15
N LYS A 104 -15.16 17.93 6.71
CA LYS A 104 -16.36 17.80 7.56
C LYS A 104 -16.64 16.36 7.97
N PHE A 105 -16.30 15.40 7.12
CA PHE A 105 -16.49 13.98 7.40
C PHE A 105 -15.45 13.48 8.42
N ALA A 106 -14.20 13.97 8.31
CA ALA A 106 -13.16 13.73 9.32
C ALA A 106 -13.59 14.31 10.68
N PHE A 107 -14.10 15.54 10.69
CA PHE A 107 -14.60 16.19 11.92
C PHE A 107 -15.71 15.38 12.58
N ALA A 108 -16.68 14.90 11.80
CA ALA A 108 -17.76 14.07 12.31
C ALA A 108 -17.26 12.74 12.90
N VAL A 109 -16.33 12.05 12.24
CA VAL A 109 -15.74 10.80 12.75
C VAL A 109 -14.94 11.05 14.02
N ASP A 110 -14.09 12.07 14.05
CA ASP A 110 -13.33 12.45 15.26
C ASP A 110 -14.28 12.75 16.42
N SER A 111 -15.33 13.53 16.18
CA SER A 111 -16.33 13.89 17.19
C SER A 111 -17.09 12.68 17.72
N LEU A 112 -17.49 11.76 16.84
CA LEU A 112 -18.20 10.53 17.20
C LEU A 112 -17.29 9.57 18.00
N VAL A 113 -16.05 9.37 17.57
CA VAL A 113 -15.06 8.56 18.31
C VAL A 113 -14.80 9.20 19.68
N LEU A 114 -14.60 10.52 19.72
CA LEU A 114 -14.35 11.28 20.94
C LEU A 114 -15.51 11.21 21.93
N SER A 115 -16.75 11.30 21.45
CA SER A 115 -17.92 11.14 22.32
C SER A 115 -18.01 9.70 22.85
N ALA A 116 -17.84 8.70 21.99
CA ALA A 116 -18.04 7.30 22.33
C ALA A 116 -16.96 6.70 23.26
N ILE A 117 -15.71 7.18 23.21
CA ILE A 117 -14.69 6.81 24.21
C ILE A 117 -14.93 7.49 25.57
N GLY A 118 -15.94 8.34 25.66
CA GLY A 118 -16.34 8.98 26.90
C GLY A 118 -17.04 8.01 27.85
N ASN A 119 -16.64 8.02 29.13
CA ASN A 119 -17.19 7.10 30.14
C ASN A 119 -18.52 7.61 30.77
N ARG A 120 -19.22 8.56 30.15
CA ARG A 120 -20.35 9.31 30.73
C ARG A 120 -21.57 9.32 29.81
N ASP A 121 -22.67 9.90 30.27
CA ASP A 121 -23.85 10.17 29.44
C ASP A 121 -23.45 11.03 28.22
N THR A 122 -23.48 10.41 27.04
CA THR A 122 -23.08 11.01 25.77
C THR A 122 -24.24 11.68 25.04
N ALA A 123 -25.47 11.61 25.56
CA ALA A 123 -26.66 12.08 24.85
C ALA A 123 -26.54 13.55 24.41
N GLY A 124 -26.05 14.43 25.30
CA GLY A 124 -25.85 15.84 24.97
C GLY A 124 -24.77 16.06 23.90
N GLN A 125 -23.66 15.32 23.96
CA GLN A 125 -22.60 15.40 22.95
C GLN A 125 -23.11 14.92 21.58
N LEU A 126 -23.84 13.81 21.54
CA LEU A 126 -24.41 13.27 20.31
C LEU A 126 -25.45 14.22 19.71
N GLN A 127 -26.26 14.88 20.53
CA GLN A 127 -27.18 15.91 20.07
C GLN A 127 -26.40 17.09 19.45
N PHE A 128 -25.37 17.59 20.13
CA PHE A 128 -24.56 18.69 19.61
C PHE A 128 -23.85 18.32 18.30
N ILE A 129 -23.32 17.10 18.20
CA ILE A 129 -22.71 16.58 16.96
C ILE A 129 -23.74 16.50 15.83
N ALA A 130 -24.97 16.07 16.11
CA ALA A 130 -26.04 16.00 15.11
C ALA A 130 -26.41 17.40 14.59
N GLU A 131 -26.54 18.38 15.48
CA GLU A 131 -26.81 19.79 15.12
C GLU A 131 -25.68 20.38 14.26
N LEU A 132 -24.42 20.16 14.64
CA LEU A 132 -23.26 20.59 13.84
C LEU A 132 -23.21 19.89 12.47
N SER A 133 -23.51 18.60 12.42
CA SER A 133 -23.52 17.81 11.18
C SER A 133 -24.56 18.34 10.20
N GLU A 134 -25.73 18.76 10.68
CA GLU A 134 -26.75 19.41 9.88
C GLU A 134 -26.26 20.76 9.31
N GLN A 135 -25.59 21.59 10.12
CA GLN A 135 -25.02 22.87 9.66
C GLN A 135 -23.90 22.70 8.62
N LEU A 136 -23.13 21.61 8.73
CA LEU A 136 -22.10 21.19 7.76
C LEU A 136 -22.68 20.49 6.53
N GLN A 137 -24.02 20.38 6.43
CA GLN A 137 -24.72 19.71 5.33
C GLN A 137 -24.26 18.26 5.14
N ILE A 138 -24.05 17.55 6.24
CA ILE A 138 -23.81 16.11 6.22
C ILE A 138 -25.18 15.43 6.24
N SER A 139 -25.47 14.67 5.18
CA SER A 139 -26.74 13.97 5.02
C SER A 139 -26.90 12.82 6.02
N ALA A 140 -28.15 12.37 6.21
CA ALA A 140 -28.43 11.23 7.08
C ALA A 140 -27.73 9.93 6.64
N ALA A 141 -27.53 9.73 5.32
CA ALA A 141 -26.81 8.58 4.79
C ALA A 141 -25.32 8.66 5.14
N GLU A 142 -24.71 9.84 5.02
CA GLU A 142 -23.33 10.08 5.41
C GLU A 142 -23.14 9.92 6.91
N ILE A 143 -23.99 10.52 7.76
CA ILE A 143 -23.89 10.33 9.22
C ILE A 143 -24.06 8.88 9.63
N LYS A 144 -24.98 8.13 9.00
CA LYS A 144 -25.13 6.70 9.27
C LYS A 144 -23.85 5.93 8.97
N TYR A 145 -23.23 6.17 7.82
CA TYR A 145 -21.95 5.57 7.44
C TYR A 145 -20.84 5.94 8.45
N LEU A 146 -20.69 7.23 8.76
CA LEU A 146 -19.66 7.73 9.66
C LEU A 146 -19.81 7.17 11.08
N ALA A 147 -21.04 7.00 11.58
CA ALA A 147 -21.30 6.37 12.88
C ALA A 147 -20.89 4.89 12.92
N LEU A 148 -21.20 4.12 11.87
CA LEU A 148 -20.77 2.72 11.75
C LEU A 148 -19.25 2.60 11.63
N LEU A 149 -18.63 3.50 10.86
CA LEU A 149 -17.18 3.58 10.75
C LEU A 149 -16.54 3.90 12.10
N SER A 150 -17.02 4.92 12.82
CA SER A 150 -16.55 5.28 14.16
C SER A 150 -16.66 4.10 15.13
N GLN A 151 -17.74 3.32 15.07
CA GLN A 151 -17.87 2.09 15.85
C GLN A 151 -16.76 1.08 15.51
N SER A 152 -16.47 0.86 14.23
CA SER A 152 -15.38 -0.04 13.81
C SER A 152 -14.01 0.42 14.33
N ILE A 153 -13.78 1.73 14.39
CA ILE A 153 -12.53 2.35 14.87
C ILE A 153 -12.34 2.10 16.36
N ILE A 154 -13.39 2.33 17.15
CA ILE A 154 -13.36 2.16 18.61
C ILE A 154 -13.14 0.70 18.98
N GLU A 155 -13.83 -0.20 18.28
CA GLU A 155 -13.75 -1.64 18.54
C GLU A 155 -12.57 -2.32 17.85
N GLN A 156 -11.85 -1.60 16.98
CA GLN A 156 -10.78 -2.14 16.13
C GLN A 156 -11.21 -3.41 15.40
N ASN A 157 -12.39 -3.37 14.78
CA ASN A 157 -13.05 -4.54 14.22
C ASN A 157 -13.13 -4.45 12.68
N HIS A 158 -12.45 -5.36 11.98
CA HIS A 158 -12.41 -5.42 10.52
C HIS A 158 -13.79 -5.70 9.90
N ASP A 159 -14.56 -6.66 10.43
CA ASP A 159 -15.87 -7.02 9.88
C ASP A 159 -16.85 -5.85 9.95
N LYS A 160 -16.81 -5.08 11.05
CA LYS A 160 -17.60 -3.84 11.19
C LYS A 160 -17.15 -2.75 10.23
N TYR A 161 -15.85 -2.64 9.97
CA TYR A 161 -15.33 -1.72 8.95
C TYR A 161 -15.86 -2.10 7.57
N THR A 162 -15.75 -3.37 7.17
CA THR A 162 -16.23 -3.86 5.88
C THR A 162 -17.74 -3.63 5.72
N ALA A 163 -18.53 -3.93 6.75
CA ALA A 163 -19.98 -3.67 6.73
C ALA A 163 -20.33 -2.17 6.66
N ALA A 164 -19.50 -1.30 7.24
CA ALA A 164 -19.67 0.14 7.12
C ALA A 164 -19.33 0.62 5.69
N ASP A 165 -18.20 0.16 5.12
CA ASP A 165 -17.74 0.57 3.80
C ASP A 165 -18.69 0.17 2.66
N GLU A 166 -19.42 -0.95 2.81
CA GLU A 166 -20.51 -1.33 1.89
C GLU A 166 -21.63 -0.29 1.78
N LEU A 167 -21.81 0.53 2.82
CA LEU A 167 -22.82 1.60 2.89
C LEU A 167 -22.24 2.99 2.57
N ARG A 168 -20.97 3.07 2.16
CA ARG A 168 -20.27 4.34 1.96
C ARG A 168 -20.93 5.17 0.85
N PRO A 169 -21.36 6.41 1.14
CA PRO A 169 -21.84 7.33 0.11
C PRO A 169 -20.75 7.67 -0.91
N ALA A 170 -21.13 7.84 -2.18
CA ALA A 170 -20.19 8.11 -3.27
C ALA A 170 -19.36 9.38 -3.10
N GLY A 171 -19.86 10.35 -2.32
CA GLY A 171 -19.16 11.60 -2.01
C GLY A 171 -18.05 11.47 -0.95
N ILE A 172 -17.89 10.29 -0.33
CA ILE A 172 -16.85 10.05 0.67
C ILE A 172 -15.81 9.09 0.11
N SER A 173 -14.55 9.54 0.05
CA SER A 173 -13.43 8.73 -0.42
C SER A 173 -13.14 7.56 0.54
N ALA A 174 -12.89 6.37 -0.02
CA ALA A 174 -12.57 5.16 0.75
C ALA A 174 -11.29 5.33 1.61
N GLY A 175 -10.31 6.08 1.10
CA GLY A 175 -9.01 6.31 1.76
C GLY A 175 -9.02 7.40 2.83
N MET A 176 -10.11 8.16 2.94
CA MET A 176 -10.18 9.34 3.82
C MET A 176 -9.82 9.03 5.27
N PHE A 177 -10.20 7.85 5.77
CA PHE A 177 -10.05 7.48 7.18
C PHE A 177 -8.89 6.51 7.45
N TYR A 178 -7.99 6.32 6.48
CA TYR A 178 -6.86 5.40 6.60
C TYR A 178 -6.01 5.69 7.85
N TYR A 179 -5.92 6.95 8.27
CA TYR A 179 -5.22 7.38 9.48
C TYR A 179 -5.75 6.73 10.77
N TYR A 180 -7.03 6.32 10.81
CA TYR A 180 -7.61 5.54 11.90
C TYR A 180 -7.61 4.04 11.63
N THR A 181 -7.88 3.63 10.39
CA THR A 181 -8.25 2.24 10.09
C THR A 181 -7.05 1.33 9.83
N LYS A 182 -5.89 1.89 9.44
CA LYS A 182 -4.67 1.14 9.07
C LYS A 182 -4.14 0.17 10.13
N ALA A 183 -4.52 0.35 11.39
CA ALA A 183 -4.03 -0.48 12.49
C ALA A 183 -4.79 -1.81 12.67
N TYR A 184 -6.03 -1.91 12.17
CA TYR A 184 -6.90 -3.06 12.41
C TYR A 184 -7.66 -3.55 11.17
N VAL A 185 -7.69 -2.76 10.11
CA VAL A 185 -8.24 -3.19 8.83
C VAL A 185 -7.22 -4.10 8.15
N GLN A 186 -7.54 -5.38 8.10
CA GLN A 186 -6.67 -6.42 7.55
C GLN A 186 -6.41 -6.21 6.05
N VAL A 187 -7.42 -5.71 5.34
CA VAL A 187 -7.33 -5.39 3.91
C VAL A 187 -8.08 -4.10 3.61
N PHE A 188 -7.40 -3.17 2.96
CA PHE A 188 -7.96 -1.95 2.43
C PHE A 188 -8.18 -2.11 0.92
N ILE A 189 -9.42 -2.04 0.47
CA ILE A 189 -9.79 -2.20 -0.94
C ILE A 189 -10.45 -0.92 -1.43
N THR A 190 -9.90 -0.31 -2.47
CA THR A 190 -10.59 0.74 -3.21
C THR A 190 -10.73 0.33 -4.66
N ALA A 191 -11.97 0.36 -5.16
CA ALA A 191 -12.28 0.07 -6.55
C ALA A 191 -13.06 1.26 -7.12
N GLY A 192 -12.35 2.11 -7.86
CA GLY A 192 -12.93 3.22 -8.62
C GLY A 192 -13.16 2.84 -10.08
N ASN A 193 -13.66 3.77 -10.88
CA ASN A 193 -13.77 3.58 -12.33
C ASN A 193 -12.38 3.38 -12.98
N ASP A 194 -11.39 4.17 -12.56
CA ASP A 194 -10.05 4.19 -13.17
C ASP A 194 -8.94 3.57 -12.29
N SER A 195 -9.21 3.34 -11.00
CA SER A 195 -8.21 2.83 -10.06
C SER A 195 -8.66 1.56 -9.34
N PHE A 196 -7.68 0.73 -8.99
CA PHE A 196 -7.86 -0.41 -8.08
C PHE A 196 -6.68 -0.46 -7.11
N THR A 197 -6.98 -0.33 -5.82
CA THR A 197 -5.99 -0.41 -4.74
C THR A 197 -6.37 -1.52 -3.78
N MET A 198 -5.41 -2.36 -3.44
CA MET A 198 -5.55 -3.40 -2.42
C MET A 198 -4.30 -3.45 -1.56
N ILE A 199 -4.45 -3.17 -0.27
CA ILE A 199 -3.34 -3.10 0.69
C ILE A 199 -3.69 -3.99 1.87
N TYR A 200 -2.92 -5.05 2.09
CA TYR A 200 -2.98 -5.80 3.35
C TYR A 200 -2.09 -5.15 4.40
N GLN A 201 -2.44 -5.27 5.68
CA GLN A 201 -1.59 -4.77 6.76
C GLN A 201 -0.27 -5.55 6.87
N GLU A 202 -0.32 -6.86 6.60
CA GLU A 202 0.83 -7.78 6.58
C GLU A 202 0.71 -8.70 5.36
N ARG A 203 1.82 -9.32 4.94
CA ARG A 203 1.81 -10.25 3.80
C ARG A 203 0.79 -11.36 4.01
N THR A 204 -0.27 -11.34 3.22
CA THR A 204 -1.42 -12.22 3.39
C THR A 204 -1.70 -13.04 2.13
N PRO A 205 -1.93 -14.36 2.22
CA PRO A 205 -2.40 -15.17 1.10
C PRO A 205 -3.70 -14.62 0.53
N TYR A 206 -3.65 -14.18 -0.72
CA TYR A 206 -4.84 -13.77 -1.42
C TYR A 206 -5.45 -14.96 -2.16
N ASN A 207 -6.68 -15.32 -1.81
CA ASN A 207 -7.44 -16.32 -2.55
C ASN A 207 -8.41 -15.63 -3.52
N PHE A 208 -8.06 -15.61 -4.80
CA PHE A 208 -8.91 -15.03 -5.84
C PHE A 208 -10.24 -15.77 -6.00
N GLU A 209 -10.35 -17.06 -5.64
CA GLU A 209 -11.59 -17.85 -5.76
C GLU A 209 -12.79 -17.23 -5.01
N GLN A 210 -12.52 -16.38 -4.02
CA GLN A 210 -13.55 -15.71 -3.23
C GLN A 210 -14.17 -14.49 -3.94
N GLN A 211 -13.57 -13.99 -5.03
CA GLN A 211 -14.05 -12.83 -5.78
C GLN A 211 -14.94 -13.25 -6.95
N LYS A 212 -16.26 -13.19 -6.78
CA LYS A 212 -17.20 -13.21 -7.91
C LYS A 212 -17.03 -11.90 -8.71
N GLY A 213 -16.24 -11.86 -9.80
CA GLY A 213 -16.26 -10.64 -10.63
C GLY A 213 -15.36 -10.52 -11.86
N ASN A 214 -14.08 -10.89 -11.84
CA ASN A 214 -13.12 -10.41 -12.86
C ASN A 214 -12.32 -11.51 -13.57
N TYR A 215 -12.93 -12.67 -13.80
CA TYR A 215 -12.32 -13.76 -14.56
C TYR A 215 -12.56 -13.58 -16.05
N LEU A 216 -11.50 -13.43 -16.85
CA LEU A 216 -11.58 -13.61 -18.31
C LEU A 216 -11.90 -15.07 -18.66
N SER A 217 -11.42 -15.98 -17.81
CA SER A 217 -11.62 -17.42 -17.88
C SER A 217 -11.32 -18.04 -16.51
N PRO A 218 -11.65 -19.33 -16.28
CA PRO A 218 -11.29 -20.04 -15.05
C PRO A 218 -9.79 -20.08 -14.73
N LYS A 219 -8.92 -19.68 -15.67
CA LYS A 219 -7.46 -19.78 -15.56
C LYS A 219 -6.72 -18.47 -15.80
N SER A 220 -7.42 -17.34 -15.95
CA SER A 220 -6.77 -16.04 -16.15
C SER A 220 -7.52 -14.91 -15.46
N MET A 221 -6.78 -14.16 -14.64
CA MET A 221 -7.23 -12.92 -14.05
C MET A 221 -6.65 -11.74 -14.84
N LEU A 222 -7.54 -10.86 -15.27
CA LEU A 222 -7.18 -9.66 -16.00
C LEU A 222 -7.52 -8.42 -15.20
N MET A 223 -6.53 -7.56 -15.04
CA MET A 223 -6.69 -6.26 -14.43
C MET A 223 -6.63 -5.18 -15.51
N ARG A 224 -7.77 -4.52 -15.75
CA ARG A 224 -7.91 -3.39 -16.68
C ARG A 224 -8.41 -2.15 -15.93
N LYS A 225 -7.47 -1.46 -15.31
CA LYS A 225 -7.64 -0.15 -14.67
C LYS A 225 -6.46 0.73 -15.07
N ASN A 226 -6.67 2.04 -15.13
CA ASN A 226 -5.58 2.97 -15.43
C ASN A 226 -4.52 2.89 -14.33
N HIS A 227 -4.94 2.82 -13.07
CA HIS A 227 -4.03 2.76 -11.92
C HIS A 227 -4.30 1.51 -11.09
N ILE A 228 -3.26 0.71 -10.84
CA ILE A 228 -3.33 -0.47 -10.00
C ILE A 228 -2.26 -0.40 -8.94
N HIS A 229 -2.65 -0.57 -7.68
CA HIS A 229 -1.74 -0.61 -6.55
C HIS A 229 -2.04 -1.83 -5.68
N LEU A 230 -1.11 -2.77 -5.61
CA LEU A 230 -1.21 -3.97 -4.77
C LEU A 230 -0.07 -3.99 -3.76
N GLU A 231 -0.40 -4.12 -2.49
CA GLU A 231 0.59 -4.15 -1.41
C GLU A 231 0.35 -5.29 -0.43
N ASN A 232 1.45 -5.93 0.01
CA ASN A 232 1.45 -6.98 1.02
C ASN A 232 0.61 -8.22 0.63
N MET A 233 0.57 -8.56 -0.66
CA MET A 233 -0.17 -9.73 -1.14
C MET A 233 0.75 -10.93 -1.36
N ILE A 234 0.32 -12.13 -0.96
CA ILE A 234 0.93 -13.39 -1.40
C ILE A 234 0.02 -13.98 -2.49
N ILE A 235 0.54 -14.09 -3.71
CA ILE A 235 -0.20 -14.47 -4.92
C ILE A 235 0.41 -15.74 -5.49
N ASN A 236 -0.39 -16.80 -5.55
CA ASN A 236 0.00 -18.05 -6.21
C ASN A 236 -0.44 -18.05 -7.68
N THR A 237 0.52 -17.92 -8.60
CA THR A 237 0.22 -17.94 -10.04
C THR A 237 0.02 -19.36 -10.56
N ALA A 238 0.27 -20.41 -9.78
CA ALA A 238 -0.05 -21.78 -10.20
C ALA A 238 -1.55 -21.96 -10.50
N ASP A 239 -2.40 -21.21 -9.80
CA ASP A 239 -3.85 -21.35 -9.87
C ASP A 239 -4.45 -20.60 -11.08
N PHE A 240 -3.80 -19.52 -11.53
CA PHE A 240 -4.25 -18.70 -12.66
C PHE A 240 -3.12 -17.85 -13.26
N GLN A 241 -3.27 -17.48 -14.53
CA GLN A 241 -2.44 -16.47 -15.18
C GLN A 241 -2.85 -15.07 -14.72
N LEU A 242 -1.91 -14.30 -14.17
CA LEU A 242 -2.11 -12.90 -13.79
C LEU A 242 -1.72 -11.98 -14.95
N MET A 243 -2.64 -11.14 -15.41
CA MET A 243 -2.41 -10.21 -16.52
C MET A 243 -2.86 -8.79 -16.18
N PHE A 244 -1.98 -7.82 -16.45
CA PHE A 244 -2.25 -6.39 -16.42
C PHE A 244 -2.26 -5.87 -17.87
N GLU A 245 -3.34 -5.25 -18.30
CA GLU A 245 -3.48 -4.80 -19.69
C GLU A 245 -3.98 -3.36 -19.79
N GLY A 246 -3.28 -2.52 -20.55
CA GLY A 246 -3.71 -1.15 -20.84
C GLY A 246 -3.65 -0.20 -19.64
N CYS A 247 -2.84 -0.51 -18.63
CA CYS A 247 -2.70 0.30 -17.42
C CYS A 247 -1.79 1.52 -17.67
N GLU A 248 -2.14 2.67 -17.14
CA GLU A 248 -1.22 3.80 -17.06
C GLU A 248 -0.13 3.53 -16.02
N GLN A 249 -0.49 2.98 -14.87
CA GLN A 249 0.44 2.67 -13.79
C GLN A 249 0.07 1.37 -13.09
N VAL A 250 1.07 0.52 -12.83
CA VAL A 250 0.95 -0.67 -11.97
C VAL A 250 2.04 -0.64 -10.91
N GLU A 251 1.64 -0.67 -9.64
CA GLU A 251 2.53 -0.68 -8.48
C GLU A 251 2.29 -1.97 -7.69
N LEU A 252 3.34 -2.79 -7.57
CA LEU A 252 3.34 -4.01 -6.77
C LEU A 252 4.41 -3.82 -5.68
N ILE A 253 3.96 -3.70 -4.43
CA ILE A 253 4.81 -3.30 -3.30
C ILE A 253 4.79 -4.38 -2.22
N ASN A 254 5.97 -4.87 -1.83
CA ASN A 254 6.11 -5.88 -0.78
C ASN A 254 5.25 -7.16 -1.00
N CYS A 255 4.98 -7.50 -2.26
CA CYS A 255 4.21 -8.67 -2.64
C CYS A 255 5.10 -9.92 -2.79
N GLU A 256 4.50 -11.09 -2.63
CA GLU A 256 5.13 -12.38 -2.86
C GLU A 256 4.39 -13.11 -3.98
N PHE A 257 5.12 -13.60 -4.98
CA PHE A 257 4.60 -14.29 -6.13
C PHE A 257 5.16 -15.70 -6.19
N ILE A 258 4.28 -16.67 -5.95
CA ILE A 258 4.61 -18.09 -6.01
C ILE A 258 4.30 -18.57 -7.43
N GLY A 259 5.36 -18.81 -8.19
CA GLY A 259 5.28 -19.29 -9.55
C GLY A 259 4.91 -20.76 -9.67
N SER A 260 4.63 -21.18 -10.90
CA SER A 260 4.70 -22.56 -11.36
C SER A 260 4.80 -22.53 -12.88
N ASP A 261 3.76 -22.95 -13.59
CA ASP A 261 3.72 -22.99 -15.04
C ASP A 261 3.12 -21.71 -15.66
N ASN A 262 2.69 -20.74 -14.85
CA ASN A 262 2.13 -19.47 -15.33
C ASN A 262 3.05 -18.28 -15.03
N SER A 263 3.19 -17.40 -16.01
CA SER A 263 3.89 -16.12 -15.93
C SER A 263 2.97 -15.00 -15.44
N ILE A 264 3.54 -13.93 -14.91
CA ILE A 264 2.84 -12.65 -14.73
C ILE A 264 3.04 -11.84 -16.00
N THR A 265 1.94 -11.36 -16.61
CA THR A 265 1.98 -10.66 -17.89
C THR A 265 1.61 -9.20 -17.74
N PHE A 266 2.41 -8.30 -18.31
CA PHE A 266 2.10 -6.88 -18.45
C PHE A 266 2.09 -6.52 -19.93
N LYS A 267 0.97 -5.95 -20.39
CA LYS A 267 0.76 -5.66 -21.80
C LYS A 267 0.20 -4.26 -22.00
N CYS A 268 0.84 -3.47 -22.86
CA CYS A 268 0.45 -2.10 -23.16
C CYS A 268 0.33 -1.23 -21.91
N CYS A 269 1.20 -1.45 -20.91
CA CYS A 269 1.24 -0.63 -19.69
C CYS A 269 2.23 0.53 -19.87
N LYS A 270 1.95 1.73 -19.35
CA LYS A 270 2.92 2.85 -19.45
C LYS A 270 4.02 2.70 -18.40
N GLU A 271 3.68 2.63 -17.13
CA GLU A 271 4.64 2.52 -16.01
C GLU A 271 4.36 1.31 -15.12
N ILE A 272 5.42 0.58 -14.77
CA ILE A 272 5.39 -0.54 -13.84
C ILE A 272 6.45 -0.33 -12.76
N LEU A 273 6.02 -0.38 -11.50
CA LEU A 273 6.89 -0.37 -10.32
C LEU A 273 6.74 -1.69 -9.56
N LEU A 274 7.85 -2.41 -9.42
CA LEU A 274 7.99 -3.57 -8.55
C LEU A 274 8.96 -3.19 -7.43
N GLU A 275 8.48 -3.12 -6.20
CA GLU A 275 9.31 -2.74 -5.05
C GLU A 275 9.21 -3.78 -3.93
N LYS A 276 10.35 -4.22 -3.38
CA LYS A 276 10.42 -5.15 -2.23
C LYS A 276 9.65 -6.45 -2.45
N CYS A 277 9.45 -6.83 -3.71
CA CYS A 277 8.70 -8.04 -4.05
C CYS A 277 9.58 -9.28 -4.03
N PHE A 278 8.98 -10.42 -3.72
CA PHE A 278 9.64 -11.73 -3.76
C PHE A 278 8.98 -12.62 -4.82
N PHE A 279 9.74 -13.05 -5.82
CA PHE A 279 9.27 -13.93 -6.87
C PHE A 279 10.00 -15.27 -6.75
N HIS A 280 9.28 -16.38 -6.66
CA HIS A 280 9.97 -17.67 -6.56
C HIS A 280 9.25 -18.85 -7.19
N ASN A 281 10.03 -19.87 -7.54
CA ASN A 281 9.57 -21.15 -8.10
C ASN A 281 8.84 -21.06 -9.45
N PHE A 282 9.19 -20.09 -10.30
CA PHE A 282 8.70 -20.05 -11.68
C PHE A 282 9.40 -21.08 -12.56
N LYS A 283 8.61 -21.92 -13.26
CA LYS A 283 9.09 -22.88 -14.27
C LYS A 283 8.97 -22.35 -15.70
N THR A 284 8.28 -21.23 -15.88
CA THR A 284 8.22 -20.46 -17.13
C THR A 284 8.97 -19.13 -16.96
N LYS A 285 8.73 -18.17 -17.85
CA LYS A 285 9.20 -16.80 -17.66
C LYS A 285 8.51 -16.22 -16.42
N ALA A 286 9.25 -15.60 -15.50
CA ALA A 286 8.60 -15.00 -14.32
C ALA A 286 7.67 -13.85 -14.75
N LEU A 287 8.20 -12.94 -15.55
CA LEU A 287 7.54 -11.73 -16.04
C LEU A 287 7.59 -11.67 -17.56
N VAL A 288 6.43 -11.53 -18.19
CA VAL A 288 6.28 -11.29 -19.63
C VAL A 288 5.83 -9.86 -19.83
N VAL A 289 6.61 -9.09 -20.60
CA VAL A 289 6.46 -7.64 -20.76
C VAL A 289 6.32 -7.27 -22.23
N GLU A 290 5.22 -6.61 -22.61
CA GLU A 290 4.91 -6.25 -23.99
C GLU A 290 4.43 -4.81 -24.10
N ASP A 291 5.06 -4.02 -24.99
CA ASP A 291 4.70 -2.64 -25.30
C ASP A 291 4.63 -1.74 -24.05
N ILE A 292 5.76 -1.60 -23.35
CA ILE A 292 5.86 -0.85 -22.08
C ILE A 292 6.88 0.28 -22.16
N THR A 293 6.52 1.44 -21.60
CA THR A 293 7.40 2.61 -21.56
C THR A 293 8.47 2.45 -20.47
N ILE A 294 8.07 2.22 -19.22
CA ILE A 294 8.98 2.22 -18.07
C ILE A 294 8.69 1.03 -17.15
N ILE A 295 9.75 0.30 -16.78
CA ILE A 295 9.73 -0.74 -15.76
C ILE A 295 10.81 -0.41 -14.73
N LYS A 296 10.44 -0.30 -13.46
CA LYS A 296 11.34 -0.13 -12.32
C LYS A 296 11.22 -1.32 -11.40
N VAL A 297 12.35 -1.97 -11.12
CA VAL A 297 12.44 -3.14 -10.23
C VAL A 297 13.45 -2.82 -9.15
N ILE A 298 12.97 -2.65 -7.92
CA ILE A 298 13.76 -2.07 -6.82
C ILE A 298 13.67 -3.00 -5.61
N SER A 299 14.83 -3.37 -5.06
CA SER A 299 14.91 -4.20 -3.84
C SER A 299 14.11 -5.51 -3.93
N CYS A 300 14.02 -6.11 -5.12
CA CYS A 300 13.26 -7.35 -5.33
C CYS A 300 14.17 -8.58 -5.28
N ASP A 301 13.62 -9.69 -4.81
CA ASP A 301 14.30 -10.98 -4.76
C ASP A 301 13.63 -11.97 -5.74
N PHE A 302 14.45 -12.65 -6.54
CA PHE A 302 14.04 -13.71 -7.45
C PHE A 302 14.77 -15.00 -7.06
N ASP A 303 14.03 -16.03 -6.63
CA ASP A 303 14.59 -17.32 -6.21
C ASP A 303 14.02 -18.48 -7.03
N LYS A 304 14.88 -19.26 -7.68
CA LYS A 304 14.46 -20.43 -8.48
C LYS A 304 13.47 -20.11 -9.60
N CYS A 305 13.66 -18.96 -10.25
CA CYS A 305 12.94 -18.61 -11.48
C CYS A 305 13.68 -19.21 -12.69
N MET A 306 13.44 -20.49 -12.95
CA MET A 306 14.07 -21.25 -14.04
C MET A 306 13.08 -21.63 -15.13
N SER A 307 13.19 -20.98 -16.29
CA SER A 307 12.38 -21.29 -17.46
C SER A 307 12.75 -22.67 -18.02
N ILE A 308 11.85 -23.63 -17.89
CA ILE A 308 11.99 -24.99 -18.42
C ILE A 308 11.47 -25.01 -19.86
N ASN A 309 12.34 -25.33 -20.81
CA ASN A 309 12.01 -25.37 -22.24
C ASN A 309 12.21 -26.80 -22.80
N ASN A 310 11.59 -27.04 -23.95
CA ASN A 310 11.69 -28.30 -24.70
C ASN A 310 12.01 -28.00 -26.17
N ILE A 311 13.09 -27.25 -26.41
CA ILE A 311 13.49 -26.78 -27.74
C ILE A 311 14.57 -27.71 -28.28
N THR A 312 14.39 -28.20 -29.50
CA THR A 312 15.30 -29.15 -30.18
C THR A 312 16.21 -28.49 -31.22
N TRP A 313 16.31 -27.17 -31.20
CA TRP A 313 17.07 -26.40 -32.18
C TRP A 313 18.51 -26.16 -31.71
N PHE A 314 19.47 -26.47 -32.57
CA PHE A 314 20.90 -26.32 -32.30
C PHE A 314 21.38 -24.88 -32.49
N ASN A 315 20.94 -23.95 -31.63
CA ASN A 315 21.39 -22.56 -31.69
C ASN A 315 21.32 -21.87 -30.32
N TRP A 316 22.04 -20.74 -30.21
CA TRP A 316 21.91 -19.78 -29.12
C TRP A 316 20.64 -18.95 -29.32
N GLN A 317 19.77 -18.92 -28.31
CA GLN A 317 18.57 -18.10 -28.31
C GLN A 317 18.46 -17.25 -27.05
N SER A 318 17.94 -16.04 -27.22
CA SER A 318 17.58 -15.16 -26.13
C SER A 318 16.51 -15.80 -25.23
N LEU A 319 16.85 -16.03 -23.97
CA LEU A 319 15.97 -16.72 -23.04
C LEU A 319 15.05 -15.78 -22.28
N GLY A 320 15.58 -14.74 -21.62
CA GLY A 320 14.81 -13.82 -20.78
C GLY A 320 14.03 -14.51 -19.66
N SER A 321 14.65 -15.41 -18.89
CA SER A 321 13.95 -16.24 -17.89
C SER A 321 13.16 -15.48 -16.83
N VAL A 322 13.60 -14.28 -16.45
CA VAL A 322 12.89 -13.43 -15.49
C VAL A 322 12.10 -12.37 -16.25
N PHE A 323 12.75 -11.63 -17.14
CA PHE A 323 12.11 -10.60 -17.95
C PHE A 323 12.14 -10.99 -19.43
N PHE A 324 10.98 -11.29 -19.98
CA PHE A 324 10.84 -11.70 -21.36
C PHE A 324 9.95 -10.75 -22.14
N SER A 325 10.38 -10.36 -23.34
CA SER A 325 9.53 -9.70 -24.33
C SER A 325 9.64 -10.37 -25.69
N ASN A 326 8.51 -10.52 -26.38
CA ASN A 326 8.49 -10.88 -27.80
C ASN A 326 8.94 -9.72 -28.71
N LYS A 327 8.90 -8.48 -28.20
CA LYS A 327 9.33 -7.27 -28.90
C LYS A 327 10.20 -6.41 -27.97
N PRO A 328 11.44 -6.84 -27.65
CA PRO A 328 12.29 -6.13 -26.71
C PRO A 328 12.56 -4.67 -27.08
N SER A 329 12.53 -4.35 -28.39
CA SER A 329 12.68 -2.98 -28.91
C SER A 329 11.55 -2.02 -28.48
N ASN A 330 10.40 -2.56 -28.07
CA ASN A 330 9.24 -1.78 -27.63
C ASN A 330 9.29 -1.49 -26.12
N ILE A 331 10.27 -2.04 -25.40
CA ILE A 331 10.51 -1.72 -24.00
C ILE A 331 11.52 -0.57 -23.96
N GLN A 332 11.06 0.63 -23.60
CA GLN A 332 11.93 1.81 -23.68
C GLN A 332 12.95 1.83 -22.54
N ASN A 333 12.50 1.56 -21.30
CA ASN A 333 13.39 1.56 -20.15
C ASN A 333 13.05 0.43 -19.16
N LEU A 334 14.02 -0.45 -18.90
CA LEU A 334 14.02 -1.41 -17.80
C LEU A 334 15.13 -1.06 -16.82
N PHE A 335 14.77 -0.66 -15.61
CA PHE A 335 15.68 -0.33 -14.52
C PHE A 335 15.59 -1.40 -13.42
N ILE A 336 16.73 -1.99 -13.07
CA ILE A 336 16.85 -2.98 -12.00
C ILE A 336 17.88 -2.46 -11.00
N ASP A 337 17.46 -2.26 -9.75
CA ASP A 337 18.35 -1.74 -8.70
C ASP A 337 18.19 -2.51 -7.39
N THR A 338 19.33 -2.80 -6.76
CA THR A 338 19.39 -3.42 -5.42
C THR A 338 18.64 -4.77 -5.36
N CYS A 339 18.64 -5.55 -6.45
CA CYS A 339 17.89 -6.81 -6.53
C CYS A 339 18.78 -8.03 -6.32
N THR A 340 18.19 -9.15 -5.87
CA THR A 340 18.88 -10.46 -5.80
C THR A 340 18.24 -11.43 -6.78
N PHE A 341 19.08 -12.11 -7.56
CA PHE A 341 18.68 -13.23 -8.41
C PHE A 341 19.45 -14.46 -7.94
N LYS A 342 18.74 -15.49 -7.52
CA LYS A 342 19.32 -16.73 -7.00
C LYS A 342 18.72 -17.92 -7.72
N ASP A 343 19.59 -18.80 -8.22
CA ASP A 343 19.21 -20.02 -8.93
C ASP A 343 18.21 -19.73 -10.09
N CYS A 344 18.38 -18.60 -10.77
CA CYS A 344 17.52 -18.15 -11.87
C CYS A 344 18.13 -18.48 -13.24
N GLY A 345 17.30 -18.72 -14.25
CA GLY A 345 17.79 -18.93 -15.61
C GLY A 345 16.96 -19.92 -16.41
N GLY A 346 17.62 -20.86 -17.08
CA GLY A 346 16.94 -21.78 -18.00
C GLY A 346 17.31 -23.23 -17.77
N LYS A 347 16.40 -24.13 -18.13
CA LYS A 347 16.71 -25.55 -18.28
C LYS A 347 16.07 -26.07 -19.55
N ASN A 348 16.86 -26.54 -20.51
CA ASN A 348 16.32 -27.23 -21.67
C ASN A 348 16.29 -28.73 -21.43
N THR A 349 15.16 -29.35 -21.72
CA THR A 349 14.96 -30.79 -21.54
C THR A 349 15.42 -31.63 -22.75
N GLN A 350 15.93 -30.99 -23.80
CA GLN A 350 16.45 -31.61 -25.03
C GLN A 350 17.92 -31.24 -25.27
N ASP A 351 18.55 -31.95 -26.21
CA ASP A 351 19.90 -31.62 -26.66
C ASP A 351 19.91 -30.41 -27.61
N GLY A 352 21.06 -29.75 -27.67
CA GLY A 352 21.40 -28.79 -28.73
C GLY A 352 21.01 -27.34 -28.47
N TYR A 353 20.10 -27.07 -27.55
CA TYR A 353 19.71 -25.71 -27.20
C TYR A 353 20.71 -25.06 -26.25
N TYR A 354 21.12 -23.84 -26.59
CA TYR A 354 21.93 -22.97 -25.73
C TYR A 354 21.23 -21.62 -25.59
N ALA A 355 21.48 -20.92 -24.48
CA ALA A 355 20.78 -19.68 -24.17
C ALA A 355 21.73 -18.49 -24.02
N SER A 356 21.37 -17.39 -24.67
CA SER A 356 21.90 -16.05 -24.38
C SER A 356 20.86 -15.25 -23.58
N GLU A 357 21.28 -14.11 -23.02
CA GLU A 357 20.35 -13.16 -22.39
C GLU A 357 19.47 -13.86 -21.33
N ILE A 358 20.12 -14.64 -20.47
CA ILE A 358 19.51 -15.66 -19.60
C ILE A 358 18.46 -15.06 -18.66
N ILE A 359 18.71 -13.90 -18.06
CA ILE A 359 17.80 -13.23 -17.11
C ILE A 359 16.82 -12.33 -17.85
N SER A 360 17.31 -11.52 -18.79
CA SER A 360 16.49 -10.56 -19.55
C SER A 360 16.93 -10.49 -21.01
N ASN A 361 15.97 -10.64 -21.92
CA ASN A 361 16.17 -10.33 -23.35
C ASN A 361 15.85 -8.86 -23.70
N CYS A 362 15.50 -8.05 -22.71
CA CYS A 362 15.30 -6.62 -22.83
C CYS A 362 16.58 -5.87 -22.44
N THR A 363 16.87 -4.77 -23.12
CA THR A 363 17.94 -3.85 -22.71
C THR A 363 17.63 -3.27 -21.34
N ALA A 364 18.55 -3.41 -20.40
CA ALA A 364 18.34 -3.01 -19.01
C ALA A 364 19.49 -2.15 -18.48
N ILE A 365 19.18 -1.30 -17.50
CA ILE A 365 20.18 -0.67 -16.64
C ILE A 365 20.11 -1.39 -15.29
N VAL A 366 21.19 -2.07 -14.93
CA VAL A 366 21.25 -2.93 -13.76
C VAL A 366 22.30 -2.42 -12.80
N ASN A 367 21.86 -2.09 -11.58
CA ASN A 367 22.67 -1.47 -10.56
C ASN A 367 22.62 -2.24 -9.24
N ASN A 368 23.74 -2.31 -8.53
CA ASN A 368 23.83 -2.75 -7.14
C ASN A 368 23.16 -4.11 -6.85
N SER A 369 23.08 -4.99 -7.85
CA SER A 369 22.32 -6.23 -7.81
C SER A 369 23.25 -7.44 -7.73
N LYS A 370 22.72 -8.55 -7.22
CA LYS A 370 23.48 -9.78 -6.97
C LYS A 370 22.91 -10.96 -7.75
N PHE A 371 23.78 -11.69 -8.44
CA PHE A 371 23.42 -12.86 -9.25
C PHE A 371 24.15 -14.10 -8.74
N ILE A 372 23.41 -15.03 -8.17
CA ILE A 372 23.94 -16.22 -7.50
C ILE A 372 23.48 -17.47 -8.25
N ASN A 373 24.42 -18.21 -8.83
CA ASN A 373 24.14 -19.44 -9.57
C ASN A 373 23.10 -19.27 -10.71
N CYS A 374 23.18 -18.16 -11.45
CA CYS A 374 22.28 -17.91 -12.57
C CYS A 374 22.85 -18.46 -13.89
N TRP A 375 22.19 -19.46 -14.49
CA TRP A 375 22.66 -20.18 -15.68
C TRP A 375 21.52 -20.71 -16.55
N ASN A 376 21.87 -21.08 -17.78
CA ASN A 376 21.10 -22.06 -18.54
C ASN A 376 21.75 -23.43 -18.42
N TYR A 377 20.92 -24.44 -18.21
CA TYR A 377 21.29 -25.84 -18.07
C TYR A 377 20.72 -26.66 -19.23
N ASN A 378 21.48 -27.66 -19.67
CA ASN A 378 21.03 -28.65 -20.64
C ASN A 378 20.24 -29.79 -19.97
N LYS A 379 19.84 -30.79 -20.75
CA LYS A 379 19.03 -31.92 -20.26
C LYS A 379 19.72 -32.77 -19.18
N ASN A 380 21.06 -32.71 -19.10
CA ASN A 380 21.89 -33.47 -18.16
C ASN A 380 22.24 -32.64 -16.91
N ASP A 381 21.59 -31.49 -16.70
CA ASP A 381 21.88 -30.55 -15.61
C ASP A 381 23.29 -29.93 -15.68
N GLU A 382 23.91 -29.95 -16.86
CA GLU A 382 25.18 -29.28 -17.10
C GLU A 382 24.94 -27.87 -17.63
N ARG A 383 25.80 -26.93 -17.23
CA ARG A 383 25.78 -25.56 -17.75
C ARG A 383 26.06 -25.57 -19.24
N ASP A 384 25.48 -24.62 -19.95
CA ASP A 384 25.83 -24.35 -21.35
C ASP A 384 27.36 -24.24 -21.53
N PRO A 385 27.91 -24.73 -22.67
CA PRO A 385 29.33 -24.68 -22.93
C PRO A 385 29.86 -23.24 -22.88
N VAL A 386 31.15 -23.10 -22.59
CA VAL A 386 31.80 -21.79 -22.56
C VAL A 386 31.71 -21.15 -23.95
N ASN A 387 31.03 -20.02 -24.04
CA ASN A 387 30.83 -19.24 -25.25
C ASN A 387 30.59 -17.77 -24.87
N SER A 388 30.96 -16.83 -25.75
CA SER A 388 30.73 -15.40 -25.54
C SER A 388 29.25 -15.02 -25.49
N GLN A 389 28.36 -15.82 -26.07
CA GLN A 389 26.90 -15.59 -26.06
C GLN A 389 26.23 -15.99 -24.74
N ARG A 390 26.95 -16.64 -23.82
CA ARG A 390 26.43 -17.09 -22.52
C ARG A 390 26.38 -15.94 -21.52
N THR A 391 25.39 -15.07 -21.69
CA THR A 391 25.23 -13.82 -20.95
C THR A 391 23.92 -13.78 -20.17
N LEU A 392 23.85 -12.98 -19.10
CA LEU A 392 22.63 -12.76 -18.32
C LEU A 392 21.70 -11.73 -18.99
N PHE A 393 22.27 -10.75 -19.70
CA PHE A 393 21.57 -9.63 -20.32
C PHE A 393 22.04 -9.43 -21.77
N THR A 394 21.32 -8.55 -22.48
CA THR A 394 21.68 -8.13 -23.84
C THR A 394 22.98 -7.33 -23.85
N SER A 395 23.69 -7.32 -24.98
CA SER A 395 24.94 -6.55 -25.16
C SER A 395 24.79 -5.05 -24.94
N ASN A 396 23.58 -4.51 -25.09
CA ASN A 396 23.28 -3.08 -24.94
C ASN A 396 22.94 -2.70 -23.48
N SER A 397 22.86 -3.68 -22.58
CA SER A 397 22.53 -3.44 -21.17
C SER A 397 23.71 -2.83 -20.42
N GLN A 398 23.43 -2.06 -19.36
CA GLN A 398 24.42 -1.40 -18.53
C GLN A 398 24.60 -2.13 -17.21
N ASN A 399 25.86 -2.34 -16.82
CA ASN A 399 26.27 -3.04 -15.60
C ASN A 399 26.99 -2.07 -14.66
N GLN A 400 26.42 -1.77 -13.49
CA GLN A 400 27.06 -0.91 -12.50
C GLN A 400 27.02 -1.57 -11.11
N ASN A 401 28.19 -1.79 -10.52
CA ASN A 401 28.35 -2.30 -9.14
C ASN A 401 27.59 -3.61 -8.84
N ASN A 402 27.42 -4.49 -9.84
CA ASN A 402 26.76 -5.78 -9.64
C ASN A 402 27.75 -6.88 -9.22
N GLU A 403 27.26 -7.84 -8.44
CA GLU A 403 28.03 -9.00 -7.97
C GLU A 403 27.56 -10.28 -8.68
N PHE A 404 28.50 -11.07 -9.20
CA PHE A 404 28.22 -12.34 -9.89
C PHE A 404 28.91 -13.49 -9.17
N ILE A 405 28.15 -14.30 -8.44
CA ILE A 405 28.66 -15.45 -7.69
C ILE A 405 28.30 -16.73 -8.42
N GLY A 406 29.28 -17.27 -9.13
CA GLY A 406 29.11 -18.53 -9.86
C GLY A 406 27.93 -18.46 -10.83
N SER A 407 27.81 -17.37 -11.58
CA SER A 407 26.75 -17.08 -12.56
C SER A 407 27.35 -16.79 -13.94
N ALA A 408 26.53 -16.77 -14.99
CA ALA A 408 26.96 -16.33 -16.31
C ALA A 408 27.46 -14.87 -16.31
N ASN A 409 28.21 -14.50 -17.35
CA ASN A 409 28.70 -13.13 -17.52
C ASN A 409 27.53 -12.18 -17.75
N PHE A 410 27.72 -10.88 -17.48
CA PHE A 410 26.65 -9.90 -17.64
C PHE A 410 26.17 -9.77 -19.08
N SER A 411 27.04 -9.37 -20.02
CA SER A 411 26.73 -9.14 -21.44
C SER A 411 27.91 -9.43 -22.35
#